data_AF-A0A4P9Z3D7-F1
#
_entry.id   AF-A0A4P9Z3D7-F1
#
_cell.length_a   1.000
_cell.length_b   1.000
_cell.length_c   1.000
_cell.angle_alpha   90.00
_cell.angle_beta   90.00
_cell.angle_gamma   90.00
#
_symmetry.space_group_name_H-M   'P 1'
#
loop_
_entity.id
_entity.type
_entity.pdbx_description
1 polymer ?
#
loop_
_entity_poly.entity_id
_entity_poly.type
_entity_poly.pdbx_seq_one_letter_code
_entity_poly.pdbx_strand_id
1 'polypeptide(L)'
;MGMKGNMHDIRPLQLPVNYAKLANLRDWRVVPPDQKGTYTFKSYDYPMMFIHIEFPIRQIYVYLHDAATGARIGLLPDATTADYARNDEASFPEAYMVWYGSVQSSGDGAVQPVKNGEYFLRLAVLRPYGDPNNDADYDSIRTQNIIVNRAA
;
A
#
# COMPACT_ATOMS: atom_id res chain seq x y z
N MET A 1 10.14 15.34 -22.27
CA MET A 1 11.08 15.31 -21.13
C MET A 1 11.93 14.05 -21.27
N GLY A 2 13.23 14.19 -21.47
CA GLY A 2 14.17 13.06 -21.45
C GLY A 2 14.85 13.00 -20.10
N MET A 3 14.77 11.87 -19.42
CA MET A 3 15.57 11.64 -18.20
C MET A 3 17.02 11.37 -18.58
N LYS A 4 17.96 11.91 -17.79
CA LYS A 4 19.40 11.64 -17.91
C LYS A 4 19.83 10.83 -16.68
N GLY A 5 20.20 9.57 -16.88
CA GLY A 5 20.58 8.64 -15.81
C GLY A 5 20.32 7.18 -16.17
N ASN A 6 20.80 6.25 -15.36
CA ASN A 6 20.45 4.84 -15.50
C ASN A 6 18.99 4.64 -15.09
N MET A 7 18.14 4.23 -16.02
CA MET A 7 16.71 4.08 -15.77
C MET A 7 16.38 2.94 -14.79
N HIS A 8 17.34 2.05 -14.51
CA HIS A 8 17.21 1.01 -13.47
C HIS A 8 17.28 1.56 -12.03
N ASP A 9 17.81 2.78 -11.85
CA ASP A 9 17.97 3.40 -10.53
C ASP A 9 16.75 4.25 -10.11
N ILE A 10 15.73 4.35 -10.97
CA ILE A 10 14.51 5.09 -10.67
C ILE A 10 13.78 4.41 -9.51
N ARG A 11 13.45 5.21 -8.48
CA ARG A 11 12.66 4.80 -7.32
C ARG A 11 11.32 5.53 -7.34
N PRO A 12 10.25 4.90 -7.86
CA PRO A 12 8.96 5.56 -8.03
C PRO A 12 8.29 5.98 -6.71
N LEU A 13 8.70 5.39 -5.58
CA LEU A 13 8.11 5.64 -4.27
C LEU A 13 8.99 6.56 -3.40
N GLN A 14 9.78 7.46 -4.00
CA GLN A 14 10.52 8.47 -3.24
C GLN A 14 9.55 9.42 -2.53
N LEU A 15 9.17 9.04 -1.31
CA LEU A 15 8.44 9.89 -0.41
C LEU A 15 9.44 10.75 0.40
N PRO A 16 9.09 12.02 0.69
CA PRO A 16 9.83 12.81 1.67
C PRO A 16 9.95 12.03 2.99
N VAL A 17 11.07 12.21 3.68
CA VAL A 17 11.26 11.68 5.03
C VAL A 17 10.09 12.14 5.90
N ASN A 18 9.42 11.19 6.58
CA ASN A 18 8.23 11.40 7.43
C ASN A 18 6.88 11.58 6.73
N TYR A 19 6.73 11.25 5.44
CA TYR A 19 5.39 11.20 4.86
C TYR A 19 4.56 10.13 5.58
N ALA A 20 3.44 10.55 6.18
CA ALA A 20 2.56 9.64 6.87
C ALA A 20 1.77 8.84 5.84
N LYS A 21 1.91 7.52 5.90
CA LYS A 21 1.40 6.59 4.89
C LYS A 21 0.04 6.04 5.27
N LEU A 22 -0.55 6.52 6.36
CA LEU A 22 -1.74 5.93 6.94
C LEU A 22 -2.59 7.02 7.60
N ALA A 23 -3.88 7.03 7.28
CA ALA A 23 -4.90 7.79 7.98
C ALA A 23 -6.13 6.92 8.23
N ASN A 24 -7.09 7.47 8.97
CA ASN A 24 -8.40 6.86 9.15
C ASN A 24 -9.40 7.47 8.16
N LEU A 25 -10.16 6.63 7.45
CA LEU A 25 -11.16 7.10 6.48
C LEU A 25 -12.28 7.92 7.13
N ARG A 26 -12.64 7.61 8.39
CA ARG A 26 -13.76 8.23 9.10
C ARG A 26 -13.54 9.73 9.33
N ASP A 27 -12.34 10.12 9.76
CA ASP A 27 -12.03 11.47 10.24
C ASP A 27 -10.78 12.07 9.60
N TRP A 28 -10.17 11.38 8.64
CA TRP A 28 -8.93 11.76 7.94
C TRP A 28 -7.74 11.96 8.89
N ARG A 29 -7.83 11.44 10.12
CA ARG A 29 -6.76 11.56 11.09
C ARG A 29 -5.55 10.73 10.63
N VAL A 30 -4.45 11.42 10.40
CA VAL A 30 -3.16 10.84 10.05
C VAL A 30 -2.56 10.10 11.25
N VAL A 31 -1.99 8.92 11.01
CA VAL A 31 -1.21 8.16 11.99
C VAL A 31 0.25 8.64 11.93
N PRO A 32 0.81 9.21 13.02
CA PRO A 32 2.20 9.64 13.05
C PRO A 32 3.18 8.50 12.75
N PRO A 33 4.36 8.76 12.15
CA PRO A 33 5.30 7.73 11.72
C PRO A 33 5.77 6.75 12.81
N ASP A 34 5.82 7.21 14.06
CA ASP A 34 6.25 6.49 15.25
C ASP A 34 5.08 5.82 16.02
N GLN A 35 3.85 5.97 15.53
CA GLN A 35 2.65 5.44 16.18
C GLN A 35 1.99 4.31 15.37
N LYS A 36 1.06 3.62 16.02
CA LYS A 36 0.23 2.58 15.41
C LYS A 36 -1.21 3.09 15.27
N GLY A 37 -1.90 2.68 14.20
CA GLY A 37 -3.33 2.96 14.03
C GLY A 37 -4.18 1.77 14.51
N THR A 38 -5.26 2.02 15.24
CA THR A 38 -6.20 0.97 15.68
C THR A 38 -7.52 1.12 14.96
N TYR A 39 -8.03 0.04 14.38
CA TYR A 39 -9.21 0.06 13.53
C TYR A 39 -10.15 -1.10 13.84
N THR A 40 -11.43 -0.79 13.90
CA THR A 40 -12.54 -1.71 14.18
C THR A 40 -13.22 -2.24 12.92
N PHE A 41 -12.98 -1.61 11.75
CA PHE A 41 -13.64 -1.95 10.49
C PHE A 41 -15.18 -1.85 10.55
N LYS A 42 -15.69 -0.96 11.41
CA LYS A 42 -17.12 -0.63 11.52
C LYS A 42 -17.31 0.86 11.29
N SER A 43 -18.44 1.26 10.70
CA SER A 43 -18.80 2.68 10.52
C SER A 43 -17.65 3.53 9.96
N TYR A 44 -17.06 3.11 8.84
CA TYR A 44 -15.95 3.80 8.15
C TYR A 44 -14.62 3.89 8.91
N ASP A 45 -14.45 3.16 10.02
CA ASP A 45 -13.16 3.06 10.72
C ASP A 45 -12.23 2.09 10.00
N TYR A 46 -11.69 2.59 8.90
CA TYR A 46 -10.83 1.86 7.99
C TYR A 46 -9.48 2.57 7.84
N PRO A 47 -8.38 1.81 7.80
CA PRO A 47 -7.09 2.34 7.42
C PRO A 47 -7.08 2.75 5.95
N MET A 48 -6.57 3.93 5.67
CA MET A 48 -6.40 4.49 4.34
C MET A 48 -4.92 4.81 4.13
N MET A 49 -4.31 4.20 3.11
CA MET A 49 -2.92 4.42 2.75
C MET A 49 -2.81 5.51 1.69
N PHE A 50 -2.02 6.54 1.96
CA PHE A 50 -1.67 7.55 0.96
C PHE A 50 -0.45 7.12 0.16
N ILE A 51 -0.53 7.31 -1.15
CA ILE A 51 0.54 7.04 -2.09
C ILE A 51 0.81 8.27 -2.93
N HIS A 52 2.08 8.60 -3.10
CA HIS A 52 2.52 9.62 -4.03
C HIS A 52 3.36 8.95 -5.10
N ILE A 53 2.96 9.13 -6.35
CA ILE A 53 3.55 8.46 -7.51
C ILE A 53 3.88 9.55 -8.54
N GLU A 54 5.16 9.82 -8.73
CA GLU A 54 5.64 10.86 -9.66
C GLU A 54 5.65 10.41 -11.13
N PHE A 55 5.66 9.09 -11.37
CA PHE A 55 5.84 8.49 -12.69
C PHE A 55 4.76 7.46 -12.99
N PRO A 56 4.37 7.27 -14.27
CA PRO A 56 3.49 6.16 -14.63
C PRO A 56 4.07 4.82 -14.18
N ILE A 57 3.23 3.99 -13.56
CA ILE A 57 3.64 2.68 -13.02
C ILE A 57 2.88 1.58 -13.74
N ARG A 58 3.60 0.56 -14.21
CA ARG A 58 3.00 -0.59 -14.87
C ARG A 58 2.27 -1.53 -13.91
N GLN A 59 2.78 -1.71 -12.69
CA GLN A 59 2.19 -2.61 -11.69
C GLN A 59 2.34 -2.09 -10.27
N ILE A 60 1.23 -2.09 -9.54
CA ILE A 60 1.15 -1.78 -8.12
C ILE A 60 0.52 -2.96 -7.39
N TYR A 61 1.14 -3.35 -6.26
CA TYR A 61 0.59 -4.33 -5.33
C TYR A 61 0.57 -3.74 -3.93
N VAL A 62 -0.48 -4.04 -3.16
CA VAL A 62 -0.48 -3.82 -1.71
C VAL A 62 -0.64 -5.14 -0.99
N TYR A 63 0.41 -5.52 -0.29
CA TYR A 63 0.45 -6.74 0.50
C TYR A 63 0.11 -6.48 1.96
N LEU A 64 -0.60 -7.41 2.57
CA LEU A 64 -0.77 -7.47 4.00
C LEU A 64 0.31 -8.36 4.61
N HIS A 65 0.96 -7.86 5.66
CA HIS A 65 1.94 -8.61 6.43
C HIS A 65 1.57 -8.66 7.90
N ASP A 66 1.90 -9.79 8.54
CA ASP A 66 1.86 -9.92 9.99
C ASP A 66 2.98 -9.06 10.61
N ALA A 67 2.65 -8.24 11.62
CA ALA A 67 3.62 -7.30 12.18
C ALA A 67 4.69 -7.94 13.07
N ALA A 68 4.41 -9.11 13.67
CA ALA A 68 5.32 -9.78 14.57
C ALA A 68 6.36 -10.61 13.81
N THR A 69 5.92 -11.33 12.77
CA THR A 69 6.75 -12.25 11.98
C THR A 69 7.27 -11.62 10.69
N GLY A 70 6.64 -10.55 10.20
CA GLY A 70 6.91 -9.97 8.89
C GLY A 70 6.39 -10.81 7.72
N ALA A 71 5.73 -11.94 7.98
CA ALA A 71 5.26 -12.86 6.96
C ALA A 71 4.17 -12.23 6.08
N ARG A 72 4.24 -12.46 4.77
CA ARG A 72 3.21 -12.07 3.82
C ARG A 72 1.97 -12.94 4.03
N ILE A 73 0.85 -12.31 4.37
CA ILE A 73 -0.45 -12.99 4.54
C ILE A 73 -1.15 -13.12 3.19
N GLY A 74 -1.10 -12.05 2.38
CA GLY A 74 -1.74 -12.03 1.09
C GLY A 74 -1.75 -10.63 0.49
N LEU A 75 -2.60 -10.46 -0.51
CA LEU A 75 -2.81 -9.21 -1.22
C LEU A 75 -4.07 -8.54 -0.68
N LEU A 76 -4.11 -7.21 -0.65
CA LEU A 76 -5.37 -6.51 -0.45
C LEU A 76 -6.27 -6.74 -1.69
N PRO A 77 -7.55 -7.13 -1.51
CA PRO A 77 -8.47 -7.25 -2.63
C PRO A 77 -8.56 -5.92 -3.38
N ASP A 78 -8.62 -6.00 -4.70
CA ASP A 78 -8.70 -4.85 -5.62
C ASP A 78 -7.53 -3.85 -5.50
N ALA A 79 -6.45 -4.21 -4.78
CA ALA A 79 -5.25 -3.40 -4.63
C ALA A 79 -4.18 -3.70 -5.70
N THR A 80 -4.62 -4.18 -6.86
CA THR A 80 -3.82 -4.43 -8.05
C THR A 80 -4.28 -3.52 -9.16
N THR A 81 -3.46 -2.53 -9.49
CA THR A 81 -3.62 -1.76 -10.71
C THR A 81 -2.48 -2.12 -11.66
N ALA A 82 -2.85 -2.62 -12.82
CA ALA A 82 -1.99 -2.59 -14.00
C ALA A 82 -2.17 -1.21 -14.65
N ASP A 83 -1.06 -0.60 -15.06
CA ASP A 83 -1.03 0.68 -15.79
C ASP A 83 -1.66 1.86 -15.04
N TYR A 84 -1.10 2.21 -13.88
CA TYR A 84 -1.35 3.50 -13.24
C TYR A 84 -0.72 4.60 -14.11
N ALA A 85 -1.48 5.06 -15.11
CA ALA A 85 -1.04 6.00 -16.13
C ALA A 85 -1.96 7.23 -16.20
N ARG A 86 -1.30 8.39 -16.17
CA ARG A 86 -1.53 9.75 -16.70
C ARG A 86 -2.74 10.10 -17.62
N ASN A 87 -3.75 9.25 -17.80
CA ASN A 87 -4.89 9.52 -18.70
C ASN A 87 -6.13 10.09 -17.99
N ASP A 88 -6.08 10.23 -16.67
CA ASP A 88 -7.06 11.02 -15.95
C ASP A 88 -6.47 12.43 -15.86
N GLU A 89 -7.17 13.44 -16.39
CA GLU A 89 -6.78 14.87 -16.37
C GLU A 89 -6.60 15.46 -14.94
N ALA A 90 -6.64 14.62 -13.91
CA ALA A 90 -6.36 14.98 -12.53
C ALA A 90 -4.86 15.21 -12.35
N SER A 91 -4.51 16.48 -12.19
CA SER A 91 -3.15 17.00 -11.94
C SER A 91 -2.56 16.60 -10.56
N PHE A 92 -2.99 15.48 -9.96
CA PHE A 92 -2.63 15.10 -8.61
C PHE A 92 -1.79 13.81 -8.60
N PRO A 93 -0.50 13.88 -8.26
CA PRO A 93 0.36 12.70 -8.09
C PRO A 93 0.03 11.87 -6.83
N GLU A 94 -1.02 12.26 -6.10
CA GLU A 94 -1.46 11.62 -4.86
C GLU A 94 -2.69 10.74 -5.11
N ALA A 95 -2.63 9.51 -4.63
CA ALA A 95 -3.77 8.61 -4.56
C ALA A 95 -3.89 8.04 -3.15
N TYR A 96 -5.02 7.39 -2.89
CA TYR A 96 -5.24 6.70 -1.63
C TYR A 96 -5.86 5.33 -1.88
N MET A 97 -5.57 4.41 -0.96
CA MET A 97 -6.12 3.05 -0.98
C MET A 97 -6.72 2.75 0.39
N VAL A 98 -8.00 2.40 0.41
CA VAL A 98 -8.70 2.02 1.64
C VAL A 98 -8.60 0.52 1.81
N TRP A 99 -8.18 0.08 3.00
CA TRP A 99 -8.25 -1.32 3.35
C TRP A 99 -9.52 -1.61 4.15
N TYR A 100 -10.42 -2.40 3.56
CA TYR A 100 -11.70 -2.76 4.17
C TYR A 100 -11.63 -3.98 5.11
N GLY A 101 -10.43 -4.47 5.41
CA GLY A 101 -10.23 -5.52 6.42
C GLY A 101 -10.33 -6.94 5.89
N SER A 102 -10.34 -7.10 4.57
CA SER A 102 -10.22 -8.39 3.92
C SER A 102 -8.83 -8.55 3.32
N VAL A 103 -8.41 -9.80 3.14
CA VAL A 103 -7.18 -10.18 2.46
C VAL A 103 -7.51 -11.26 1.43
N GLN A 104 -6.93 -11.14 0.25
CA GLN A 104 -6.90 -12.17 -0.76
C GLN A 104 -5.70 -13.09 -0.50
N SER A 105 -5.97 -14.35 -0.21
CA SER A 105 -4.94 -15.38 -0.04
C SER A 105 -4.15 -15.59 -1.32
N SER A 106 -2.83 -15.69 -1.21
CA SER A 106 -1.95 -15.92 -2.37
C SER A 106 -2.04 -17.34 -2.96
N GLY A 107 -2.68 -18.29 -2.26
CA GLY A 107 -2.77 -19.69 -2.69
C GLY A 107 -4.00 -19.97 -3.54
N ASP A 108 -5.17 -19.81 -2.94
CA ASP A 108 -6.47 -20.12 -3.55
C ASP A 108 -7.21 -18.88 -4.09
N GLY A 109 -6.65 -17.69 -3.90
CA GLY A 109 -7.29 -16.43 -4.31
C GLY A 109 -8.53 -16.08 -3.49
N ALA A 110 -8.84 -16.81 -2.42
CA ALA A 110 -10.01 -16.58 -1.60
C ALA A 110 -9.87 -15.25 -0.84
N VAL A 111 -10.94 -14.46 -0.86
CA VAL A 111 -11.04 -13.21 -0.10
C VAL A 111 -11.70 -13.51 1.24
N GLN A 112 -10.98 -13.23 2.32
CA GLN A 112 -11.44 -13.50 3.68
C GLN A 112 -11.20 -12.30 4.61
N PRO A 113 -12.09 -12.08 5.59
CA PRO A 113 -11.85 -11.08 6.63
C PRO A 113 -10.62 -11.47 7.46
N VAL A 114 -9.74 -10.50 7.74
CA VAL A 114 -8.57 -10.76 8.60
C VAL A 114 -8.98 -10.91 10.06
N LYS A 115 -8.22 -11.68 10.84
CA LYS A 115 -8.47 -11.81 12.28
C LYS A 115 -8.00 -10.57 13.04
N ASN A 116 -8.48 -10.39 14.26
CA ASN A 116 -7.90 -9.40 15.18
C ASN A 116 -6.41 -9.69 15.39
N GLY A 117 -5.59 -8.65 15.39
CA GLY A 117 -4.13 -8.79 15.38
C GLY A 117 -3.42 -7.51 14.97
N GLU A 118 -2.10 -7.59 14.83
CA GLU A 118 -1.25 -6.47 14.42
C GLU A 118 -0.62 -6.76 13.05
N TYR A 119 -0.75 -5.81 12.12
CA TYR A 119 -0.34 -5.95 10.73
C TYR A 119 0.39 -4.71 10.23
N PHE A 120 0.96 -4.78 9.03
CA PHE A 120 1.32 -3.59 8.25
C PHE A 120 1.02 -3.83 6.78
N LEU A 121 0.81 -2.74 6.04
CA LEU A 121 0.68 -2.78 4.59
C LEU A 121 2.04 -2.53 3.96
N ARG A 122 2.36 -3.29 2.92
CA ARG A 122 3.52 -3.07 2.05
C ARG A 122 3.02 -2.75 0.65
N LEU A 123 3.21 -1.51 0.23
CA LEU A 123 3.08 -1.12 -1.17
C LEU A 123 4.33 -1.55 -1.91
N ALA A 124 4.16 -2.24 -3.02
CA ALA A 124 5.23 -2.62 -3.94
C ALA A 124 4.88 -2.13 -5.35
N VAL A 125 5.82 -1.42 -5.95
CA VAL A 125 5.69 -0.79 -7.26
C VAL A 125 6.80 -1.31 -8.16
N LEU A 126 6.43 -1.83 -9.33
CA LEU A 126 7.42 -2.29 -10.29
C LEU A 126 8.18 -1.09 -10.87
N ARG A 127 9.52 -1.13 -10.83
CA ARG A 127 10.34 -0.10 -11.48
C ARG A 127 10.12 -0.13 -13.00
N PRO A 128 10.32 0.99 -13.72
CA PRO A 128 9.96 1.11 -15.15
C PRO A 128 10.51 0.01 -16.08
N TYR A 129 11.67 -0.56 -15.77
CA TYR A 129 12.32 -1.66 -16.52
C TYR A 129 12.50 -2.94 -15.69
N GLY A 130 11.72 -3.09 -14.61
CA GLY A 130 11.77 -4.26 -13.75
C GLY A 130 11.13 -5.49 -14.37
N ASP A 131 11.63 -6.67 -13.99
CA ASP A 131 10.97 -7.94 -14.25
C ASP A 131 9.89 -8.19 -13.18
N PRO A 132 8.60 -8.33 -13.54
CA PRO A 132 7.53 -8.60 -12.58
C PRO A 132 7.68 -9.93 -11.83
N ASN A 133 8.53 -10.84 -12.31
CA ASN A 133 8.81 -12.11 -11.64
C ASN A 133 9.99 -12.02 -10.67
N ASN A 134 10.63 -10.85 -10.54
CA ASN A 134 11.77 -10.60 -9.68
C ASN A 134 11.42 -9.60 -8.58
N ASP A 135 11.30 -10.07 -7.33
CA ASP A 135 10.96 -9.23 -6.17
C ASP A 135 11.93 -8.05 -5.96
N ALA A 136 13.20 -8.16 -6.40
CA ALA A 136 14.21 -7.10 -6.24
C ALA A 136 13.97 -5.89 -7.16
N ASP A 137 13.15 -6.06 -8.20
CA ASP A 137 12.80 -5.02 -9.16
C ASP A 137 11.61 -4.17 -8.70
N TYR A 138 11.02 -4.51 -7.56
CA TYR A 138 10.01 -3.68 -6.91
C TYR A 138 10.66 -2.65 -5.98
N ASP A 139 10.23 -1.39 -6.12
CA ASP A 139 10.39 -0.39 -5.08
C ASP A 139 9.25 -0.56 -4.07
N SER A 140 9.54 -0.49 -2.77
CA SER A 140 8.52 -0.78 -1.77
C SER A 140 8.58 0.12 -0.56
N ILE A 141 7.40 0.39 0.00
CA ILE A 141 7.24 1.13 1.25
C ILE A 141 6.30 0.37 2.18
N ARG A 142 6.64 0.41 3.46
CA ARG A 142 5.80 -0.10 4.56
C ARG A 142 5.08 1.04 5.26
N THR A 143 3.82 0.81 5.65
CA THR A 143 3.03 1.70 6.53
C THR A 143 3.42 1.54 7.99
N GLN A 144 2.88 2.42 8.84
CA GLN A 144 2.79 2.20 10.28
C GLN A 144 2.07 0.88 10.57
N ASN A 145 2.27 0.34 11.79
CA ASN A 145 1.55 -0.85 12.21
C ASN A 145 0.07 -0.54 12.44
N ILE A 146 -0.76 -1.52 12.13
CA ILE A 146 -2.21 -1.47 12.14
C ILE A 146 -2.71 -2.53 13.11
N ILE A 147 -3.40 -2.10 14.15
CA ILE A 147 -4.07 -2.98 15.11
C ILE A 147 -5.51 -3.17 14.63
N VAL A 148 -5.86 -4.39 14.28
CA VAL A 148 -7.25 -4.79 13.97
C VAL A 148 -7.90 -5.24 15.26
N ASN A 149 -8.94 -4.52 15.67
CA ASN A 149 -9.74 -4.86 16.85
C ASN A 149 -11.23 -4.76 16.53
N ARG A 150 -11.76 -5.81 15.89
CA ARG A 150 -13.20 -5.97 15.73
C ARG A 150 -13.76 -6.41 17.08
N ALA A 151 -14.42 -5.51 17.78
CA ALA A 151 -15.23 -5.90 18.93
C ALA A 151 -16.19 -7.02 18.50
N ALA A 152 -16.17 -8.12 19.27
CA ALA A 152 -17.03 -9.28 19.09
C ALA A 152 -18.51 -8.88 19.13
#